data_AF-A0AAE6SM03-F1
#
_entry.id   AF-A0AAE6SM03-F1
#
_cell.length_a   1.000
_cell.length_b   1.000
_cell.length_c   1.000
_cell.angle_alpha   90.00
_cell.angle_beta   90.00
_cell.angle_gamma   90.00
#
_symmetry.space_group_name_H-M   'P 1'
#
loop_
_entity.id
_entity.type
_entity.pdbx_description
1 polymer ?
#
loop_
_entity_poly.entity_id
_entity_poly.type
_entity_poly.pdbx_seq_one_letter_code
_entity_poly.pdbx_strand_id
1 'polypeptide(L)'
;MFKLSRKGWNNVIIVVVLIVITLLHRLEQAQQENSAQRSRPLLPESAVVLTWQGPSWQIERIGQGWRSGPDLGLSSAQLAARIETWQGWLLPPGGAVRGTPVTLKIWVAGQSDPVEVGLYQDDGKFAALLPPSTWLTLSQEQYRDLLRPTP
;
A
#
# COMPACT_ATOMS: atom_id res chain seq x y z
N MET A 1 -4.00 54.33 -18.74
CA MET A 1 -3.01 53.73 -17.81
C MET A 1 -3.63 53.72 -16.41
N PHE A 2 -4.08 52.56 -15.94
CA PHE A 2 -4.65 52.44 -14.59
C PHE A 2 -3.54 52.60 -13.55
N LYS A 3 -3.40 53.80 -12.97
CA LYS A 3 -2.51 54.05 -11.82
C LYS A 3 -3.26 53.64 -10.55
N LEU A 4 -3.11 52.37 -10.17
CA LEU A 4 -3.58 51.89 -8.88
C LEU A 4 -2.79 52.59 -7.76
N SER A 5 -3.51 53.18 -6.80
CA SER A 5 -2.92 53.72 -5.57
C SER A 5 -2.17 52.61 -4.82
N ARG A 6 -1.18 52.95 -3.99
CA ARG A 6 -0.41 52.01 -3.16
C ARG A 6 -1.31 51.04 -2.37
N LYS A 7 -2.52 51.50 -1.98
CA LYS A 7 -3.57 50.73 -1.29
C LYS A 7 -4.31 49.75 -2.20
N GLY A 8 -4.50 50.10 -3.48
CA GLY A 8 -5.10 49.23 -4.50
C GLY A 8 -4.16 48.09 -4.92
N TRP A 9 -2.85 48.36 -5.00
CA TRP A 9 -1.84 47.34 -5.26
C TRP A 9 -1.76 46.26 -4.18
N ASN A 10 -1.83 46.63 -2.89
CA ASN A 10 -1.89 45.64 -1.82
C ASN A 10 -3.12 44.73 -1.95
N ASN A 11 -4.27 45.30 -2.29
CA ASN A 11 -5.49 44.51 -2.43
C ASN A 11 -5.40 43.55 -3.63
N VAL A 12 -4.82 44.00 -4.75
CA VAL A 12 -4.57 43.14 -5.92
C VAL A 12 -3.60 42.01 -5.58
N ILE A 13 -2.52 42.30 -4.84
CA ILE A 13 -1.57 41.26 -4.40
C ILE A 13 -2.27 40.22 -3.52
N ILE A 14 -3.10 40.66 -2.57
CA ILE A 14 -3.87 39.74 -1.71
C ILE A 14 -4.80 38.86 -2.56
N VAL A 15 -5.54 39.44 -3.49
CA VAL A 15 -6.47 38.69 -4.37
C VAL A 15 -5.70 37.68 -5.23
N VAL A 16 -4.57 38.08 -5.83
CA VAL A 16 -3.75 37.18 -6.65
C VAL A 16 -3.18 36.03 -5.81
N VAL A 17 -2.66 36.33 -4.61
CA VAL A 17 -2.12 35.30 -3.71
C VAL A 17 -3.19 34.30 -3.29
N LEU A 18 -4.41 34.77 -2.97
CA LEU A 18 -5.53 33.88 -2.65
C LEU A 18 -5.93 32.99 -3.83
N ILE A 19 -5.95 33.53 -5.06
CA ILE A 19 -6.19 32.75 -6.27
C ILE A 19 -5.09 31.68 -6.45
N VAL A 20 -3.82 32.04 -6.27
CA VAL A 20 -2.70 31.08 -6.40
C VAL A 20 -2.79 29.98 -5.35
N ILE A 21 -3.03 30.31 -4.08
CA ILE A 21 -3.17 29.32 -3.00
C ILE A 21 -4.33 28.36 -3.29
N THR A 22 -5.48 28.88 -3.71
CA THR A 22 -6.64 28.04 -4.04
C THR A 22 -6.38 27.14 -5.25
N LEU A 23 -5.66 27.63 -6.27
CA LEU A 23 -5.28 26.84 -7.44
C LEU A 23 -4.31 25.71 -7.08
N LEU A 24 -3.30 26.00 -6.27
CA LEU A 24 -2.33 25.00 -5.79
C LEU A 24 -3.04 23.93 -4.96
N HIS A 25 -3.92 24.33 -4.04
CA HIS A 25 -4.68 23.39 -3.22
C HIS A 25 -5.59 22.49 -4.06
N ARG A 26 -6.21 23.02 -5.12
CA ARG A 26 -7.03 22.23 -6.06
C ARG A 26 -6.18 21.26 -6.89
N LEU A 27 -4.98 21.68 -7.29
CA LEU A 27 -4.06 20.81 -8.03
C LEU A 27 -3.56 19.65 -7.16
N GLU A 28 -3.22 19.92 -5.90
CA GLU A 28 -2.85 18.90 -4.92
C GLU A 28 -3.98 17.88 -4.70
N GLN A 29 -5.22 18.36 -4.52
CA GLN A 29 -6.40 17.49 -4.39
C GLN A 29 -6.60 16.61 -5.64
N ALA A 30 -6.54 17.19 -6.84
CA ALA A 30 -6.70 16.45 -8.09
C ALA A 30 -5.59 15.41 -8.32
N GLN A 31 -4.35 15.70 -7.88
CA GLN A 31 -3.25 14.73 -7.91
C GLN A 31 -3.44 13.61 -6.89
N GLN A 32 -3.94 13.92 -5.70
CA GLN A 32 -4.25 12.93 -4.67
C GLN A 32 -5.36 11.99 -5.11
N GLU A 33 -6.45 12.50 -5.69
CA GLU A 33 -7.54 11.69 -6.26
C GLU A 33 -7.03 10.78 -7.39
N ASN A 34 -6.26 11.32 -8.34
CA ASN A 34 -5.66 10.52 -9.41
C ASN A 34 -4.74 9.43 -8.87
N SER A 35 -3.94 9.74 -7.86
CA SER A 35 -3.02 8.78 -7.23
C SER A 35 -3.78 7.72 -6.42
N ALA A 36 -4.90 8.10 -5.80
CA ALA A 36 -5.78 7.21 -5.07
C ALA A 36 -6.53 6.24 -6.00
N GLN A 37 -6.61 6.52 -7.30
CA GLN A 37 -7.25 5.67 -8.31
C GLN A 37 -6.28 4.81 -9.12
N ARG A 38 -4.96 4.99 -8.98
CA ARG A 38 -3.97 4.15 -9.67
C ARG A 38 -3.70 2.86 -8.91
N SER A 39 -3.52 1.79 -9.68
CA SER A 39 -2.98 0.54 -9.15
C SER A 39 -1.59 0.77 -8.57
N ARG A 40 -1.31 0.12 -7.44
CA ARG A 40 -0.05 0.28 -6.70
C ARG A 40 0.39 -1.05 -6.10
N PRO A 41 1.70 -1.22 -5.85
CA PRO A 41 2.19 -2.43 -5.23
C PRO A 41 1.83 -2.54 -3.75
N LEU A 42 1.87 -3.78 -3.24
CA LEU A 42 1.61 -4.06 -1.81
C LEU A 42 2.75 -3.53 -0.92
N LEU A 43 3.96 -3.49 -1.45
CA LEU A 43 5.14 -2.90 -0.83
C LEU A 43 5.79 -1.92 -1.78
N PRO A 44 6.62 -0.98 -1.29
CA PRO A 44 7.46 -0.16 -2.16
C PRO A 44 8.29 -1.02 -3.13
N GLU A 45 8.47 -0.59 -4.39
CA GLU A 45 9.18 -1.40 -5.41
C GLU A 45 10.62 -1.78 -5.02
N SER A 46 11.27 -0.97 -4.17
CA SER A 46 12.61 -1.22 -3.66
C SER A 46 12.65 -2.04 -2.36
N ALA A 47 11.50 -2.52 -1.88
CA ALA A 47 11.39 -3.24 -0.61
C ALA A 47 12.04 -4.62 -0.70
N VAL A 48 13.08 -4.85 0.11
CA VAL A 48 13.68 -6.18 0.27
C VAL A 48 13.02 -6.89 1.44
N VAL A 49 12.16 -7.87 1.17
CA VAL A 49 11.48 -8.64 2.22
C VAL A 49 12.46 -9.57 2.95
N LEU A 50 12.40 -9.53 4.28
CA LEU A 50 13.17 -10.36 5.20
C LEU A 50 12.31 -11.43 5.86
N THR A 51 11.11 -11.02 6.30
CA THR A 51 10.16 -11.91 6.98
C THR A 51 8.75 -11.60 6.51
N TRP A 52 7.99 -12.65 6.25
CA TRP A 52 6.56 -12.59 5.95
C TRP A 52 5.84 -13.50 6.94
N GLN A 53 5.02 -12.91 7.81
CA GLN A 53 4.40 -13.61 8.92
C GLN A 53 2.88 -13.49 8.82
N GLY A 54 2.21 -14.64 8.89
CA GLY A 54 0.77 -14.74 9.10
C GLY A 54 0.42 -15.19 10.52
N PRO A 55 -0.86 -15.49 10.79
CA PRO A 55 -1.33 -15.80 12.14
C PRO A 55 -0.71 -17.06 12.76
N SER A 56 -0.43 -18.07 11.94
CA SER A 56 0.01 -19.40 12.39
C SER A 56 1.27 -19.88 11.66
N TRP A 57 1.92 -19.00 10.91
CA TRP A 57 3.08 -19.34 10.10
C TRP A 57 3.96 -18.11 9.90
N GLN A 58 5.25 -18.36 9.71
CA GLN A 58 6.26 -17.35 9.44
C GLN A 58 7.20 -17.87 8.36
N ILE A 59 7.48 -17.05 7.37
CA ILE A 59 8.49 -17.30 6.35
C ILE A 59 9.60 -16.27 6.54
N GLU A 60 10.82 -16.75 6.73
CA GLU A 60 11.98 -15.92 7.00
C GLU A 60 13.12 -16.23 6.02
N ARG A 61 13.86 -15.18 5.66
CA ARG A 61 15.04 -15.30 4.82
C ARG A 61 16.20 -15.82 5.67
N ILE A 62 16.80 -16.93 5.25
CA ILE A 62 17.96 -17.55 5.92
C ILE A 62 19.08 -17.70 4.90
N GLY A 63 20.11 -16.84 5.03
CA GLY A 63 21.18 -16.75 4.06
C GLY A 63 20.64 -16.37 2.68
N GLN A 64 20.77 -17.28 1.71
CA GLN A 64 20.27 -17.10 0.33
C GLN A 64 18.89 -17.74 0.10
N GLY A 65 18.33 -18.43 1.10
CA GLY A 65 17.08 -19.17 0.98
C GLY A 65 15.96 -18.61 1.85
N TRP A 66 14.82 -19.30 1.79
CA TRP A 66 13.64 -19.04 2.59
C TRP A 66 13.26 -20.30 3.35
N ARG A 67 12.84 -20.13 4.59
CA ARG A 67 12.31 -21.20 5.43
C ARG A 67 10.97 -20.80 5.99
N SER A 68 10.05 -21.76 6.05
CA SER A 68 8.77 -21.60 6.74
C SER A 68 8.80 -22.27 8.12
N GLY A 69 8.13 -21.65 9.08
CA GLY A 69 7.84 -22.20 10.40
C GLY A 69 6.35 -22.02 10.72
N PRO A 70 5.56 -23.08 10.92
CA PRO A 70 5.90 -24.50 10.74
C PRO A 70 6.17 -24.83 9.26
N ASP A 71 6.71 -26.03 8.98
CA ASP A 71 6.94 -26.48 7.60
C ASP A 71 5.62 -26.53 6.83
N LEU A 72 5.54 -25.72 5.77
CA LEU A 72 4.38 -25.62 4.89
C LEU A 72 4.42 -26.62 3.72
N GLY A 73 5.44 -27.48 3.65
CA GLY A 73 5.62 -28.43 2.55
C GLY A 73 6.07 -27.76 1.25
N LEU A 74 6.66 -26.56 1.36
CA LEU A 74 7.17 -25.77 0.24
C LEU A 74 8.69 -25.72 0.29
N SER A 75 9.33 -25.98 -0.84
CA SER A 75 10.77 -25.77 -0.97
C SER A 75 11.15 -24.29 -0.86
N SER A 76 12.41 -24.00 -0.52
CA SER A 76 12.93 -22.63 -0.48
C SER A 76 12.71 -21.88 -1.80
N ALA A 77 12.78 -22.56 -2.95
CA ALA A 77 12.56 -21.95 -4.26
C ALA A 77 11.07 -21.58 -4.48
N GLN A 78 10.15 -22.44 -4.05
CA GLN A 78 8.72 -22.14 -4.12
C GLN A 78 8.32 -20.99 -3.18
N LEU A 79 8.91 -20.95 -1.98
CA LEU A 79 8.72 -19.81 -1.06
C LEU A 79 9.23 -18.51 -1.68
N ALA A 80 10.41 -18.52 -2.31
CA ALA A 80 10.96 -17.36 -3.01
C ALA A 80 10.03 -16.88 -4.13
N ALA A 81 9.59 -17.79 -5.00
CA ALA A 81 8.71 -17.47 -6.12
C ALA A 81 7.38 -16.84 -5.67
N ARG A 82 6.79 -17.34 -4.58
CA ARG A 82 5.57 -16.75 -4.01
C ARG A 82 5.80 -15.33 -3.52
N ILE A 83 6.92 -15.09 -2.84
CA ILE A 83 7.29 -13.78 -2.33
C ILE A 83 7.53 -12.79 -3.47
N GLU A 84 8.22 -13.21 -4.53
CA GLU A 84 8.42 -12.40 -5.74
C GLU A 84 7.09 -12.10 -6.45
N THR A 85 6.18 -13.08 -6.51
CA THR A 85 4.88 -12.95 -7.17
C THR A 85 4.06 -11.82 -6.56
N TRP A 86 3.84 -11.83 -5.24
CA TRP A 86 2.99 -10.80 -4.62
C TRP A 86 3.69 -9.45 -4.46
N GLN A 87 5.03 -9.41 -4.39
CA GLN A 87 5.77 -8.15 -4.44
C GLN A 87 5.58 -7.42 -5.77
N GLY A 88 5.45 -8.17 -6.87
CA GLY A 88 5.22 -7.62 -8.21
C GLY A 88 3.78 -7.26 -8.53
N TRP A 89 2.81 -7.50 -7.63
CA TRP A 89 1.42 -7.19 -7.91
C TRP A 89 1.17 -5.69 -7.99
N LEU A 90 0.39 -5.27 -8.98
CA LEU A 90 -0.19 -3.93 -9.05
C LEU A 90 -1.67 -4.03 -8.72
N LEU A 91 -2.01 -3.70 -7.48
CA LEU A 91 -3.35 -3.86 -6.95
C LEU A 91 -4.16 -2.59 -7.16
N PRO A 92 -5.37 -2.68 -7.71
CA PRO A 92 -6.23 -1.52 -7.84
C PRO A 92 -6.69 -1.04 -6.46
N PRO A 93 -6.89 0.26 -6.28
CA PRO A 93 -7.45 0.80 -5.05
C PRO A 93 -8.86 0.27 -4.83
N GLY A 94 -9.21 0.09 -3.55
CA GLY A 94 -10.47 -0.51 -3.13
C GLY A 94 -11.20 0.31 -2.09
N GLY A 95 -12.43 -0.11 -1.80
CA GLY A 95 -13.20 0.39 -0.66
C GLY A 95 -12.94 -0.44 0.60
N ALA A 96 -13.38 0.09 1.74
CA ALA A 96 -13.36 -0.66 2.99
C ALA A 96 -14.25 -1.90 2.90
N VAL A 97 -13.68 -3.04 3.25
CA VAL A 97 -14.38 -4.32 3.36
C VAL A 97 -14.62 -4.59 4.83
N ARG A 98 -15.83 -5.04 5.19
CA ARG A 98 -16.20 -5.34 6.57
C ARG A 98 -15.60 -6.68 7.00
N GLY A 99 -15.72 -7.02 8.28
CA GLY A 99 -15.25 -8.28 8.84
C GLY A 99 -14.02 -8.15 9.73
N THR A 100 -13.61 -9.27 10.31
CA THR A 100 -12.42 -9.35 11.18
C THR A 100 -11.17 -9.51 10.30
N PRO A 101 -10.18 -8.61 10.39
CA PRO A 101 -8.99 -8.72 9.57
C PRO A 101 -8.13 -9.90 10.01
N VAL A 102 -7.48 -10.52 9.03
CA VAL A 102 -6.30 -11.34 9.27
C VAL A 102 -5.06 -10.46 9.09
N THR A 103 -4.34 -10.18 10.17
CA THR A 103 -3.15 -9.34 10.13
C THR A 103 -1.94 -10.14 9.69
N LEU A 104 -1.30 -9.69 8.62
CA LEU A 104 0.02 -10.12 8.19
C LEU A 104 1.06 -9.09 8.62
N LYS A 105 2.26 -9.54 8.96
CA LYS A 105 3.39 -8.68 9.27
C LYS A 105 4.53 -8.96 8.30
N ILE A 106 5.03 -7.91 7.67
CA ILE A 106 6.10 -8.02 6.69
C ILE A 106 7.28 -7.16 7.13
N TRP A 107 8.41 -7.77 7.42
CA TRP A 107 9.65 -7.05 7.69
C TRP A 107 10.40 -6.80 6.40
N VAL A 108 10.74 -5.53 6.19
CA VAL A 108 11.48 -5.04 5.04
C VAL A 108 12.85 -4.54 5.51
N ALA A 109 13.89 -4.82 4.74
CA ALA A 109 15.23 -4.33 5.05
C ALA A 109 15.25 -2.80 5.13
N GLY A 110 15.93 -2.26 6.14
CA GLY A 110 16.01 -0.81 6.39
C GLY A 110 14.80 -0.21 7.12
N GLN A 111 13.78 -1.00 7.46
CA GLN A 111 12.66 -0.58 8.30
C GLN A 111 12.72 -1.28 9.66
N SER A 112 12.53 -0.52 10.74
CA SER A 112 12.51 -1.05 12.10
C SER A 112 11.19 -1.76 12.43
N ASP A 113 10.08 -1.20 11.94
CA ASP A 113 8.74 -1.71 12.17
C ASP A 113 8.26 -2.56 10.98
N PRO A 114 7.47 -3.62 11.23
CA PRO A 114 6.86 -4.37 10.15
C PRO A 114 5.79 -3.56 9.44
N VAL A 115 5.64 -3.79 8.14
CA VAL A 115 4.46 -3.38 7.40
C VAL A 115 3.32 -4.32 7.79
N GLU A 116 2.34 -3.80 8.51
CA GLU A 116 1.15 -4.56 8.91
C GLU A 116 0.10 -4.50 7.79
N VAL A 117 -0.24 -5.65 7.21
CA VAL A 117 -1.27 -5.74 6.16
C VAL A 117 -2.50 -6.44 6.72
N GLY A 118 -3.62 -5.73 6.81
CA GLY A 118 -4.89 -6.31 7.22
C GLY A 118 -5.63 -6.91 6.04
N LEU A 119 -5.78 -8.23 6.00
CA LEU A 119 -6.58 -8.91 4.98
C LEU A 119 -8.04 -9.02 5.41
N TYR A 120 -8.94 -8.48 4.60
CA TYR A 120 -10.39 -8.51 4.82
C TYR A 120 -11.10 -9.35 3.76
N GLN A 121 -12.15 -10.04 4.20
CA GLN A 121 -13.07 -10.78 3.35
C GLN A 121 -14.50 -10.59 3.84
N ASP A 122 -15.41 -10.23 2.94
CA ASP A 122 -16.85 -10.13 3.22
C ASP A 122 -17.64 -10.35 1.92
N ASP A 123 -18.61 -11.26 1.94
CA ASP A 123 -19.54 -11.53 0.82
C ASP A 123 -18.87 -11.62 -0.57
N GLY A 124 -17.78 -12.37 -0.66
CA GLY A 124 -17.01 -12.55 -1.91
C GLY A 124 -16.15 -11.36 -2.34
N LYS A 125 -16.07 -10.30 -1.54
CA LYS A 125 -15.13 -9.20 -1.71
C LYS A 125 -13.88 -9.44 -0.86
N PHE A 126 -12.72 -9.16 -1.43
CA PHE A 126 -11.43 -9.33 -0.77
C PHE A 126 -10.63 -8.05 -0.87
N ALA A 127 -9.99 -7.65 0.23
CA ALA A 127 -9.18 -6.45 0.25
C ALA A 127 -7.98 -6.56 1.20
N ALA A 128 -6.94 -5.80 0.89
CA ALA A 128 -5.81 -5.53 1.78
C ALA A 128 -5.88 -4.09 2.28
N LEU A 129 -5.74 -3.92 3.58
CA LEU A 129 -5.58 -2.64 4.26
C LEU A 129 -4.11 -2.43 4.62
N LEU A 130 -3.50 -1.39 4.08
CA LEU A 130 -2.14 -0.97 4.40
C LEU A 130 -2.20 0.29 5.29
N PRO A 131 -1.20 0.51 6.18
CA PRO A 131 -1.10 1.73 6.95
C PRO A 131 -0.79 2.93 6.04
N PRO A 132 -1.30 4.14 6.34
CA PRO A 132 -2.15 4.46 7.49
C PRO A 132 -3.63 4.06 7.32
N SER A 133 -4.15 3.96 6.09
CA SER A 133 -5.55 3.58 5.81
C SER A 133 -5.81 3.40 4.32
N THR A 134 -4.87 2.73 3.64
CA THR A 134 -4.92 2.46 2.20
C THR A 134 -5.63 1.14 1.95
N TRP A 135 -6.75 1.17 1.22
CA TRP A 135 -7.44 -0.03 0.78
C TRP A 135 -7.05 -0.41 -0.65
N LEU A 136 -6.75 -1.69 -0.84
CA LEU A 136 -6.46 -2.32 -2.12
C LEU A 136 -7.43 -3.47 -2.34
N THR A 137 -7.98 -3.57 -3.54
CA THR A 137 -8.86 -4.70 -3.90
C THR A 137 -8.00 -5.89 -4.27
N LEU A 138 -8.36 -7.07 -3.77
CA LEU A 138 -7.72 -8.35 -4.11
C LEU A 138 -8.71 -9.22 -4.88
N SER A 139 -8.20 -10.04 -5.78
CA SER A 139 -8.93 -11.23 -6.24
C SER A 139 -8.97 -12.29 -5.13
N GLN A 140 -9.86 -13.27 -5.28
CA GLN A 140 -9.90 -14.42 -4.36
C GLN A 140 -8.57 -15.19 -4.34
N GLU A 141 -7.94 -15.36 -5.51
CA GLU A 141 -6.65 -16.03 -5.64
C GLU A 141 -5.55 -15.24 -4.91
N GLN A 142 -5.47 -13.94 -5.15
CA GLN A 142 -4.50 -13.05 -4.48
C GLN A 142 -4.67 -13.04 -2.96
N TYR A 143 -5.91 -13.01 -2.48
CA TYR A 143 -6.20 -13.11 -1.05
C TYR A 143 -5.71 -14.42 -0.45
N ARG A 144 -6.00 -15.56 -1.12
CA ARG A 144 -5.58 -16.88 -0.64
C ARG A 144 -4.06 -17.04 -0.64
N ASP A 145 -3.40 -16.57 -1.69
CA ASP A 145 -1.94 -16.58 -1.81
C ASP A 145 -1.28 -15.77 -0.69
N LEU A 146 -1.86 -14.63 -0.31
CA LEU A 146 -1.36 -13.84 0.83
C LEU A 146 -1.69 -14.46 2.19
N LEU A 147 -2.86 -15.09 2.33
CA LEU A 147 -3.33 -15.63 3.62
C LEU A 147 -2.49 -16.82 4.09
N ARG A 148 -2.17 -17.73 3.18
CA ARG A 148 -1.36 -18.90 3.47
C ARG A 148 -0.73 -19.43 2.19
N PRO A 149 0.60 -19.46 2.08
CA PRO A 149 1.24 -20.13 0.97
C PRO A 149 1.04 -21.64 1.13
N THR A 150 0.16 -22.21 0.32
CA THR A 150 -0.08 -23.65 0.23
C THR A 150 0.77 -24.27 -0.88
N PRO A 151 1.09 -25.57 -0.83
CA PRO A 151 1.65 -26.29 -1.98
C PRO A 151 0.75 -26.25 -3.21
#